data_AF-A0A0L8H868-F1
#
_entry.id   AF-A0A0L8H868-F1
#
_cell.length_a   1.000
_cell.length_b   1.000
_cell.length_c   1.000
_cell.angle_alpha   90.00
_cell.angle_beta   90.00
_cell.angle_gamma   90.00
#
_symmetry.space_group_name_H-M   'P 1'
#
loop_
_entity.id
_entity.type
_entity.pdbx_description
1 polymer ?
#
loop_
_entity_poly.entity_id
_entity_poly.type
_entity_poly.pdbx_seq_one_letter_code
_entity_poly.pdbx_strand_id
1 'polypeptide(L)'
;DSSADWNIIFDVYQPNSLFKKSNPGLPYFRVYVCRFDDKPPSLADFIQLTRSLSDQVPINWAFVDNGELAFYTFHGFTIPKETLS
;
A
#
# COMPACT_ATOMS: atom_id res chain seq x y z
N ASP A 1 6.26 -18.68 16.03
CA ASP A 1 6.78 -18.10 14.78
C ASP A 1 5.91 -18.44 13.60
N SER A 2 4.78 -17.76 13.49
CA SER A 2 4.03 -17.64 12.25
C SER A 2 4.59 -16.42 11.52
N SER A 3 5.07 -16.59 10.29
CA SER A 3 5.29 -15.46 9.40
C SER A 3 4.00 -14.66 9.38
N ALA A 4 4.03 -13.40 9.80
CA ALA A 4 2.95 -12.50 9.46
C ALA A 4 3.01 -12.39 7.94
N ASP A 5 2.17 -13.14 7.23
CA ASP A 5 2.08 -13.03 5.79
C ASP A 5 1.51 -11.65 5.51
N TRP A 6 2.39 -10.71 5.13
CA TRP A 6 2.07 -9.33 4.80
C TRP A 6 1.30 -9.28 3.48
N ASN A 7 0.09 -9.81 3.50
CA ASN A 7 -0.74 -10.01 2.32
C ASN A 7 -1.49 -8.74 2.00
N ILE A 8 -1.40 -8.33 0.74
CA ILE A 8 -2.29 -7.31 0.19
C ILE A 8 -3.70 -7.92 0.18
N ILE A 9 -4.65 -7.24 0.83
CA ILE A 9 -6.01 -7.76 1.02
C ILE A 9 -6.96 -7.23 -0.06
N PHE A 10 -6.73 -6.01 -0.54
CA PHE A 10 -7.63 -5.38 -1.51
C PHE A 10 -6.87 -4.71 -2.65
N ASP A 11 -7.36 -4.94 -3.87
CA ASP A 11 -7.10 -4.12 -5.04
C ASP A 11 -8.21 -3.06 -5.15
N VAL A 12 -7.85 -1.78 -5.13
CA VAL A 12 -8.82 -0.67 -5.19
C VAL A 12 -8.80 -0.04 -6.57
N TYR A 13 -9.95 -0.05 -7.22
CA TYR A 13 -10.16 0.55 -8.54
C TYR A 13 -11.00 1.82 -8.43
N GLN A 14 -10.65 2.84 -9.22
CA GLN A 14 -11.44 4.08 -9.24
C GLN A 14 -12.84 3.84 -9.82
N PRO A 15 -13.88 4.48 -9.26
CA PRO A 15 -15.23 4.41 -9.78
C PRO A 15 -15.38 5.33 -11.00
N ASN A 16 -14.71 5.00 -12.10
CA ASN A 16 -14.77 5.76 -13.35
C ASN A 16 -15.39 4.93 -14.49
N SER A 17 -15.80 5.60 -15.57
CA SER A 17 -16.46 4.96 -16.72
C SER A 17 -15.54 4.03 -17.53
N LEU A 18 -14.24 4.06 -17.26
CA LEU A 18 -13.24 3.20 -17.92
C LEU A 18 -13.10 1.84 -17.20
N PHE A 19 -13.61 1.72 -15.97
CA PHE A 19 -13.54 0.48 -15.22
C PHE A 19 -14.40 -0.62 -15.85
N LYS A 20 -13.76 -1.76 -16.18
CA LYS A 20 -14.43 -2.95 -16.72
C LYS A 20 -14.29 -4.10 -15.74
N LYS A 21 -15.39 -4.54 -15.12
CA LYS A 21 -15.38 -5.68 -14.17
C LYS A 21 -14.74 -6.95 -14.75
N SER A 22 -14.88 -7.19 -16.05
CA SER A 22 -14.32 -8.37 -16.73
C SER A 22 -12.81 -8.26 -17.01
N ASN A 23 -12.26 -7.06 -17.02
CA ASN A 23 -10.82 -6.81 -17.18
C ASN A 23 -10.49 -5.47 -16.52
N PRO A 24 -10.34 -5.45 -15.18
CA PRO A 24 -10.23 -4.20 -14.44
C PRO A 24 -8.85 -3.53 -14.62
N GLY A 25 -7.88 -4.23 -15.21
CA GLY A 25 -6.52 -3.74 -15.39
C GLY A 25 -5.76 -3.67 -14.07
N LEU A 26 -4.77 -2.76 -14.01
CA LEU A 26 -4.04 -2.48 -12.77
C LEU A 26 -4.94 -1.67 -11.81
N PRO A 27 -4.90 -1.99 -10.50
CA PRO A 27 -5.56 -1.19 -9.49
C PRO A 27 -4.96 0.22 -9.40
N TYR A 28 -5.74 1.15 -8.87
CA TYR A 28 -5.29 2.51 -8.58
C TYR A 28 -4.36 2.54 -7.36
N PHE A 29 -4.69 1.75 -6.33
CA PHE A 29 -3.79 1.39 -5.24
C PHE A 29 -4.20 0.05 -4.63
N ARG A 30 -3.31 -0.53 -3.83
CA ARG A 30 -3.52 -1.74 -3.05
C ARG A 30 -3.65 -1.41 -1.57
N VAL A 31 -4.37 -2.22 -0.80
CA VAL A 31 -4.51 -2.04 0.64
C VAL A 31 -3.94 -3.24 1.39
N TYR A 32 -2.96 -2.96 2.23
CA TYR A 32 -2.52 -3.84 3.30
C TYR A 32 -3.28 -3.45 4.58
N VAL A 33 -3.76 -4.44 5.35
CA VAL A 33 -4.52 -4.22 6.59
C VAL A 33 -3.71 -4.71 7.79
N CYS A 34 -3.59 -3.86 8.81
CA CYS A 34 -3.07 -4.21 10.13
C CYS A 34 -4.15 -3.92 11.17
N ARG A 35 -4.48 -4.91 11.98
CA ARG A 35 -5.33 -4.72 13.16
C ARG A 35 -4.47 -4.26 14.35
N PHE A 36 -5.14 -3.77 15.39
CA PHE A 36 -4.50 -3.42 16.66
C PHE A 36 -3.64 -4.55 17.25
N ASP A 37 -4.15 -5.79 17.22
CA ASP A 37 -3.45 -6.97 17.76
C ASP A 37 -2.37 -7.53 16.80
N ASP A 38 -2.33 -7.05 15.55
CA ASP A 38 -1.33 -7.47 14.58
C ASP A 38 -0.04 -6.71 14.84
N LYS A 39 1.11 -7.39 14.68
CA LYS A 39 2.40 -6.69 14.66
C LYS A 39 2.44 -5.81 13.40
N PRO A 40 2.64 -4.49 13.51
CA PRO A 40 2.80 -3.64 12.33
C PRO A 40 4.08 -4.00 11.54
N PRO A 41 4.09 -3.90 10.21
CA PRO A 41 5.30 -4.09 9.42
C PRO A 41 6.31 -2.99 9.76
N SER A 42 7.60 -3.32 9.73
CA SER A 42 8.62 -2.28 9.71
C SER A 42 8.59 -1.54 8.37
N LEU A 43 9.14 -0.32 8.34
CA LEU A 43 9.29 0.40 7.07
C LEU A 43 10.14 -0.41 6.05
N ALA A 44 11.11 -1.19 6.53
CA ALA A 44 11.92 -2.06 5.68
C ALA A 44 11.09 -3.18 5.04
N ASP A 45 10.22 -3.84 5.84
CA ASP A 45 9.31 -4.88 5.35
C ASP A 45 8.35 -4.29 4.30
N PHE A 46 7.82 -3.10 4.55
CA PHE A 46 6.92 -2.40 3.63
C PHE A 46 7.60 -2.02 2.30
N ILE A 47 8.85 -1.53 2.36
CA ILE A 47 9.66 -1.24 1.16
C ILE A 47 9.96 -2.53 0.40
N GLN A 48 10.28 -3.61 1.11
CA GLN A 48 10.55 -4.91 0.48
C GLN A 48 9.31 -5.47 -0.21
N LEU A 49 8.14 -5.39 0.42
CA LEU A 49 6.86 -5.77 -0.17
C LEU A 49 6.57 -4.94 -1.43
N THR A 50 6.78 -3.62 -1.38
CA THR A 50 6.59 -2.76 -2.56
C THR A 50 7.52 -3.14 -3.70
N ARG A 51 8.78 -3.52 -3.40
CA ARG A 51 9.78 -3.93 -4.40
C ARG A 51 9.57 -5.35 -4.94
N SER A 52 8.87 -6.22 -4.21
CA SER A 52 8.63 -7.60 -4.66
C SER A 52 7.50 -7.70 -5.69
N LEU A 53 6.63 -6.68 -5.76
CA LEU A 53 5.60 -6.58 -6.77
C LEU A 53 6.20 -6.25 -8.14
N SER A 54 5.63 -6.85 -9.19
CA SER A 54 6.09 -6.65 -10.57
C SER A 54 5.65 -5.33 -11.19
N ASP A 55 4.76 -4.60 -10.53
CA ASP A 55 4.22 -3.31 -11.00
C ASP A 55 4.57 -2.19 -10.02
N GLN A 56 4.14 -0.96 -10.34
CA GLN A 56 4.38 0.23 -9.53
C GLN A 56 3.10 0.75 -8.87
N VAL A 57 2.10 -0.11 -8.66
CA VAL A 57 0.85 0.31 -8.02
C VAL A 57 1.12 0.63 -6.55
N PRO A 58 0.75 1.82 -6.06
CA PRO A 58 0.96 2.20 -4.66
C PRO A 58 0.27 1.26 -3.68
N ILE A 59 0.88 1.07 -2.51
CA ILE A 59 0.27 0.34 -1.39
C ILE A 59 -0.10 1.37 -0.30
N ASN A 60 -1.34 1.32 0.14
CA ASN A 60 -1.83 2.01 1.31
C ASN A 60 -1.92 1.04 2.48
N TRP A 61 -1.56 1.51 3.66
CA TRP A 61 -1.69 0.76 4.89
C TRP A 61 -2.95 1.23 5.64
N ALA A 62 -3.93 0.34 5.75
CA ALA A 62 -5.10 0.51 6.59
C ALA A 62 -4.82 -0.03 8.00
N PHE A 63 -4.86 0.84 9.00
CA PHE A 63 -4.87 0.47 10.41
C PHE A 63 -6.31 0.45 10.92
N VAL A 64 -6.72 -0.68 11.50
CA VAL A 64 -8.07 -0.88 12.03
C VAL A 64 -8.01 -1.15 13.53
N ASP A 65 -8.68 -0.31 14.31
CA ASP A 65 -8.80 -0.48 15.75
C ASP A 65 -10.18 -0.06 16.26
N ASN A 66 -10.88 -0.96 16.95
CA ASN A 66 -12.16 -0.72 17.61
C ASN A 66 -13.20 0.12 16.83
N GLY A 67 -13.30 -0.09 15.52
CA GLY A 67 -14.22 0.63 14.63
C GLY A 67 -13.66 1.91 14.00
N GLU A 68 -12.46 2.33 14.40
CA GLU A 68 -11.66 3.35 13.72
C GLU A 68 -10.80 2.73 12.60
N LEU A 69 -10.65 3.50 11.53
CA LEU A 69 -9.89 3.13 10.35
C LEU A 69 -9.05 4.33 9.92
N ALA A 70 -7.73 4.17 9.97
CA ALA A 70 -6.77 5.15 9.48
C ALA A 70 -6.04 4.58 8.26
N PHE A 71 -5.83 5.43 7.24
CA PHE A 71 -5.02 5.08 6.07
C PHE A 71 -3.70 5.85 6.09
N TYR A 72 -2.60 5.12 5.98
CA TYR A 72 -1.26 5.65 5.81
C TYR A 72 -0.77 5.35 4.40
N THR A 73 -0.31 6.39 3.70
CA THR A 73 0.29 6.28 2.38
C THR A 73 1.74 6.72 2.45
N PHE A 74 2.64 5.90 1.90
CA PHE A 74 4.06 6.22 1.84
C PHE A 74 4.42 6.68 0.44
N HIS A 75 4.89 7.92 0.33
CA HIS A 75 5.39 8.47 -0.91
C HIS A 75 6.91 8.51 -0.86
N GLY A 76 7.56 7.96 -1.89
CA GLY A 76 8.97 8.24 -2.12
C GLY A 76 9.14 9.73 -2.42
N PHE A 77 10.11 10.37 -1.77
CA PHE A 77 10.48 11.74 -2.08
C PHE A 77 11.99 11.80 -2.37
N THR A 78 12.35 12.67 -3.31
CA THR A 78 13.74 12.99 -3.60
C THR A 78 14.05 14.34 -2.99
N ILE A 79 15.10 14.41 -2.17
CA ILE A 79 15.56 15.69 -1.64
C ILE A 79 16.10 16.53 -2.82
N PRO A 80 15.67 17.80 -2.96
CA PRO A 80 16.23 18.68 -3.97
C PRO A 80 17.75 18.78 -3.80
N LYS A 81 18.50 18.61 -4.89
CA LYS A 81 19.95 18.88 -4.86
C LYS A 81 20.12 20.40 -4.88
N GLU A 82 20.81 20.95 -3.88
CA GLU A 82 21.21 22.36 -3.92
C GLU A 82 21.96 22.61 -5.23
N THR A 83 21.41 23.51 -6.05
CA THR A 83 22.12 24.01 -7.22
C THR A 83 22.89 25.23 -6.72
N LEU A 84 24.15 25.03 -6.35
CA LEU A 84 25.06 26.15 -6.14
C LEU A 84 25.21 26.86 -7.50
N SER A 85 24.51 27.98 -7.66
CA SER A 85 24.64 28.92 -8.77
C SER A 85 25.77 29.90 -8.53
#